data_AF-A0A1G0GNW7-F1
#
_entry.id   AF-A0A1G0GNW7-F1
#
_cell.length_a   1.000
_cell.length_b   1.000
_cell.length_c   1.000
_cell.angle_alpha   90.00
_cell.angle_beta   90.00
_cell.angle_gamma   90.00
#
_symmetry.space_group_name_H-M   'P 1'
#
loop_
_entity.id
_entity.type
_entity.pdbx_description
1 polymer ?
#
loop_
_entity_poly.entity_id
_entity_poly.type
_entity_poly.pdbx_seq_one_letter_code
_entity_poly.pdbx_strand_id
1 'polypeptide(L)'
;MNYYAFYCEDAENVLEKRKSVRPAHLERLKILTVENRLLAAGPLMNKDGDNPFVAGIHGSLIIAKFNSLDEAKEWIAADPYVTAEVYKRVTIKPYKIVLPE
;
A
#
# COMPACT_ATOMS: atom_id res chain seq x y z
N MET A 1 -0.45 12.52 14.96
CA MET A 1 -0.16 11.65 13.79
C MET A 1 -0.29 12.47 12.51
N ASN A 2 0.56 12.21 11.52
CA ASN A 2 0.49 12.81 10.18
C ASN A 2 0.19 11.73 9.14
N TYR A 3 -0.36 12.12 7.99
CA TYR A 3 -0.49 11.19 6.88
C TYR A 3 0.85 10.97 6.18
N TYR A 4 1.04 9.76 5.69
CA TYR A 4 2.15 9.36 4.85
C TYR A 4 1.60 8.65 3.62
N ALA A 5 2.14 8.99 2.45
CA ALA A 5 1.85 8.31 1.20
C ALA A 5 2.94 7.26 0.94
N PHE A 6 2.51 6.04 0.67
CA PHE A 6 3.36 4.91 0.29
C PHE A 6 3.07 4.59 -1.17
N TYR A 7 4.02 4.92 -2.02
CA TYR A 7 4.00 4.51 -3.42
C TYR A 7 4.87 3.26 -3.56
N CYS A 8 4.22 2.11 -3.75
CA CYS A 8 4.85 0.81 -3.81
C CYS A 8 4.79 0.29 -5.25
N GLU A 9 5.89 -0.26 -5.73
CA GLU A 9 6.03 -0.80 -7.07
C GLU A 9 6.34 -2.28 -7.01
N ASP A 10 5.56 -3.07 -7.74
CA ASP A 10 5.71 -4.51 -7.81
C ASP A 10 6.97 -4.89 -8.61
N ALA A 11 7.58 -6.02 -8.28
CA ALA A 11 8.59 -6.66 -9.11
C ALA A 11 7.94 -7.34 -10.34
N GLU A 12 8.75 -7.81 -11.28
CA GLU A 12 8.25 -8.49 -12.47
C GLU A 12 7.66 -9.87 -12.12
N ASN A 13 6.59 -10.25 -12.81
CA ASN A 13 5.96 -11.59 -12.72
C ASN A 13 5.54 -12.03 -11.32
N VAL A 14 5.17 -11.10 -10.43
CA VAL A 14 4.80 -11.40 -9.02
C VAL A 14 3.30 -11.60 -8.76
N LEU A 15 2.46 -11.64 -9.80
CA LEU A 15 0.99 -11.64 -9.62
C LEU A 15 0.49 -12.78 -8.71
N GLU A 16 0.98 -14.00 -8.91
CA GLU A 16 0.57 -15.14 -8.08
C GLU A 16 1.07 -15.03 -6.65
N LYS A 17 2.31 -14.54 -6.47
CA LYS A 17 2.86 -14.28 -5.13
C LYS A 17 2.04 -13.22 -4.41
N ARG A 18 1.69 -12.14 -5.11
CA ARG A 18 0.79 -11.09 -4.63
C ARG A 18 -0.55 -11.66 -4.19
N LYS A 19 -1.21 -12.47 -5.01
CA LYS A 19 -2.47 -13.12 -4.62
C LYS A 19 -2.32 -13.96 -3.35
N SER A 20 -1.23 -14.72 -3.23
CA SER A 20 -1.01 -15.62 -2.10
C SER A 20 -0.89 -14.91 -0.74
N VAL A 21 -0.22 -13.75 -0.70
CA VAL A 21 0.01 -13.00 0.55
C VAL A 21 -0.97 -11.83 0.75
N ARG A 22 -1.81 -11.56 -0.25
CA ARG A 22 -2.84 -10.51 -0.21
C ARG A 22 -3.74 -10.57 1.03
N PRO A 23 -4.21 -11.74 1.50
CA PRO A 23 -5.04 -11.79 2.71
C PRO A 23 -4.34 -11.16 3.92
N ALA A 24 -3.07 -11.53 4.18
CA ALA A 24 -2.29 -10.98 5.29
C ALA A 24 -2.02 -9.49 5.14
N HIS A 25 -1.74 -9.02 3.92
CA HIS A 25 -1.58 -7.60 3.62
C HIS A 25 -2.88 -6.82 3.94
N LEU A 26 -4.04 -7.35 3.53
CA LEU A 26 -5.33 -6.71 3.81
C LEU A 26 -5.67 -6.65 5.30
N GLU A 27 -5.32 -7.66 6.11
CA GLU A 27 -5.58 -7.62 7.55
C GLU A 27 -4.88 -6.42 8.22
N ARG A 28 -3.65 -6.10 7.82
CA ARG A 28 -2.92 -4.92 8.31
C ARG A 28 -3.63 -3.61 7.95
N LEU A 29 -4.18 -3.53 6.73
CA LEU A 29 -4.95 -2.37 6.30
C LEU A 29 -6.28 -2.25 7.04
N LYS A 30 -6.97 -3.37 7.31
CA LYS A 30 -8.21 -3.39 8.09
C LYS A 30 -7.99 -2.87 9.51
N ILE A 31 -6.87 -3.22 10.15
CA ILE A 31 -6.48 -2.67 11.47
C ILE A 31 -6.39 -1.14 11.39
N LEU A 32 -5.66 -0.60 10.40
CA LEU A 32 -5.58 0.86 10.21
C LEU A 32 -6.94 1.51 9.92
N THR A 33 -7.85 0.81 9.23
CA THR A 33 -9.23 1.29 9.02
C THR A 33 -9.99 1.37 10.33
N VAL A 34 -9.95 0.32 11.17
CA VAL A 34 -10.61 0.28 12.48
C VAL A 34 -10.07 1.37 13.41
N GLU A 35 -8.77 1.65 13.33
CA GLU A 35 -8.10 2.72 14.09
C GLU A 35 -8.35 4.14 13.51
N ASN A 36 -9.13 4.27 12.42
CA ASN A 36 -9.34 5.53 11.71
C ASN A 36 -8.03 6.22 11.25
N ARG A 37 -7.06 5.38 10.90
CA ARG A 37 -5.72 5.77 10.41
C ARG A 37 -5.56 5.58 8.91
N LEU A 38 -6.37 4.75 8.26
CA LEU A 38 -6.31 4.56 6.80
C LEU A 38 -7.18 5.60 6.08
N LEU A 39 -6.60 6.41 5.19
CA LEU A 39 -7.36 7.28 4.29
C LEU A 39 -7.82 6.50 3.06
N ALA A 40 -6.88 5.86 2.38
CA ALA A 40 -7.13 5.10 1.16
C ALA A 40 -6.01 4.06 0.96
N ALA A 41 -6.37 2.92 0.36
CA ALA A 41 -5.41 1.94 -0.12
C ALA A 41 -5.96 1.21 -1.35
N GLY A 42 -5.10 0.94 -2.33
CA GLY A 42 -5.50 0.21 -3.52
C GLY A 42 -4.33 -0.20 -4.41
N PRO A 43 -4.57 -1.12 -5.36
CA PRO A 43 -3.60 -1.45 -6.39
C PRO A 43 -3.45 -0.29 -7.40
N LEU A 44 -2.23 -0.09 -7.90
CA LEU A 44 -1.96 0.74 -9.08
C LEU A 44 -2.10 -0.13 -10.32
N MET A 45 -2.91 0.31 -11.29
CA MET A 45 -3.29 -0.49 -12.45
C MET A 45 -2.47 -0.10 -13.70
N ASN A 46 -2.16 -1.09 -14.55
CA ASN A 46 -1.39 -0.85 -15.78
C ASN A 46 -2.19 -0.14 -16.87
N LYS A 47 -3.52 -0.26 -16.81
CA LYS A 47 -4.47 0.24 -17.80
C LYS A 47 -5.75 0.68 -17.09
N ASP A 48 -6.56 1.47 -17.79
CA ASP A 48 -7.89 1.85 -17.31
C ASP A 48 -8.82 0.63 -17.23
N GLY A 49 -9.65 0.60 -16.19
CA GLY A 49 -10.66 -0.44 -15.96
C GLY A 49 -10.92 -0.71 -14.48
N ASP A 50 -12.04 -1.37 -14.17
CA ASP A 50 -12.47 -1.56 -12.78
C ASP A 50 -11.91 -2.83 -12.12
N ASN A 51 -11.47 -3.81 -12.91
CA ASN A 51 -10.91 -5.06 -12.39
C ASN A 51 -9.37 -5.05 -12.49
N PRO A 52 -8.65 -4.95 -11.36
CA PRO A 52 -7.19 -4.87 -11.38
C PRO A 52 -6.54 -6.16 -11.90
N PHE A 53 -7.18 -7.32 -11.77
CA PHE A 53 -6.66 -8.58 -12.30
C PHE A 53 -6.81 -8.72 -13.82
N VAL A 54 -7.61 -7.87 -14.45
CA VAL A 54 -7.77 -7.78 -15.91
C VAL A 54 -6.95 -6.62 -16.46
N ALA A 55 -7.05 -5.44 -15.82
CA ALA A 55 -6.32 -4.24 -16.21
C ALA A 55 -4.79 -4.35 -15.96
N GLY A 56 -4.37 -5.31 -15.13
CA GLY A 56 -2.98 -5.50 -14.74
C GLY A 56 -2.60 -4.62 -13.56
N ILE A 57 -1.58 -5.04 -12.81
CA ILE A 57 -1.16 -4.40 -11.57
C ILE A 57 0.34 -4.22 -11.59
N HIS A 58 0.83 -3.05 -11.17
CA HIS A 58 2.26 -2.76 -11.04
C HIS A 58 2.64 -2.21 -9.67
N GLY A 59 1.75 -2.27 -8.68
CA GLY A 59 2.04 -1.69 -7.38
C GLY A 59 0.82 -1.42 -6.53
N SER A 60 1.03 -0.59 -5.52
CA SER A 60 -0.01 -0.13 -4.61
C SER A 60 0.23 1.32 -4.19
N LEU A 61 -0.87 2.02 -3.92
CA LEU A 61 -0.86 3.28 -3.20
C LEU A 61 -1.54 3.07 -1.86
N ILE A 62 -0.89 3.50 -0.78
CA ILE A 62 -1.47 3.51 0.57
C ILE A 62 -1.30 4.92 1.12
N ILE A 63 -2.33 5.46 1.77
CA ILE A 63 -2.26 6.73 2.49
C ILE A 63 -2.80 6.49 3.89
N ALA A 64 -1.93 6.61 4.90
CA ALA A 64 -2.29 6.28 6.30
C ALA A 64 -1.55 7.15 7.32
N LYS A 65 -2.08 7.20 8.56
CA LYS A 65 -1.57 7.99 9.68
C LYS A 65 -0.54 7.24 10.52
N PHE A 66 0.57 7.90 10.82
CA PHE A 66 1.61 7.42 11.75
C PHE A 66 2.10 8.58 12.64
N ASN A 67 2.75 8.27 13.76
CA ASN A 67 3.31 9.29 14.65
C ASN A 67 4.58 9.92 14.08
N SER A 68 5.35 9.17 13.28
CA SER A 68 6.56 9.64 12.63
C SER A 68 6.81 8.96 11.29
N LEU A 69 7.76 9.50 10.51
CA LEU A 69 8.22 8.87 9.27
C LEU A 69 8.89 7.52 9.54
N ASP A 70 9.55 7.37 10.69
CA ASP A 70 10.25 6.14 11.03
C ASP A 70 9.27 5.03 11.43
N GLU A 71 8.19 5.35 12.17
CA GLU A 71 7.10 4.39 12.41
C GLU A 71 6.45 3.94 11.09
N ALA A 72 6.26 4.87 10.15
CA ALA A 72 5.73 4.54 8.82
C ALA A 72 6.66 3.59 8.05
N LYS A 73 7.98 3.82 8.09
CA LYS A 73 9.00 2.94 7.47
C LYS A 73 9.00 1.55 8.09
N GLU A 74 9.01 1.48 9.42
CA GLU A 74 8.98 0.21 10.15
C GLU A 74 7.71 -0.59 9.83
N TRP A 75 6.57 0.10 9.82
CA TRP A 75 5.29 -0.53 9.48
C TRP A 75 5.34 -1.16 8.09
N ILE A 76 5.73 -0.41 7.04
CA ILE A 76 5.73 -0.94 5.67
C ILE A 76 6.82 -1.99 5.45
N ALA A 77 7.95 -1.92 6.15
CA ALA A 77 9.01 -2.93 6.06
C ALA A 77 8.53 -4.33 6.49
N ALA A 78 7.55 -4.40 7.40
CA ALA A 78 6.93 -5.64 7.83
C ALA A 78 5.76 -6.11 6.92
N ASP A 79 5.45 -5.39 5.83
CA ASP A 79 4.32 -5.73 4.97
C ASP A 79 4.54 -7.06 4.25
N PRO A 80 3.54 -7.97 4.18
CA PRO A 80 3.68 -9.24 3.45
C PRO A 80 4.11 -9.06 2.00
N TYR A 81 3.74 -7.96 1.34
CA TYR A 81 4.24 -7.66 0.00
C TYR A 81 5.72 -7.24 -0.03
N VAL A 82 6.27 -6.69 1.05
CA VAL A 82 7.72 -6.47 1.19
C VAL A 82 8.43 -7.78 1.53
N THR A 83 7.99 -8.49 2.57
CA THR A 83 8.68 -9.71 3.04
C THR A 83 8.61 -10.86 2.05
N ALA A 84 7.57 -10.91 1.21
CA ALA A 84 7.48 -11.87 0.12
C ALA A 84 8.18 -11.38 -1.16
N GLU A 85 8.79 -10.20 -1.20
CA GLU A 85 9.41 -9.64 -2.41
C GLU A 85 8.40 -9.45 -3.56
N VAL A 86 7.17 -9.07 -3.23
CA VAL A 86 6.20 -8.57 -4.22
C VAL A 86 6.58 -7.15 -4.60
N TYR A 87 6.89 -6.29 -3.63
CA TYR A 87 7.37 -4.93 -3.91
C TYR A 87 8.88 -4.93 -4.18
N LYS A 88 9.25 -4.37 -5.32
CA LYS A 88 10.64 -4.04 -5.67
C LYS A 88 11.09 -2.73 -5.05
N ARG A 89 10.18 -1.77 -4.91
CA ARG A 89 10.48 -0.44 -4.39
C ARG A 89 9.30 0.11 -3.59
N VAL A 90 9.61 0.79 -2.50
CA VAL A 90 8.66 1.55 -1.70
C VAL A 90 9.19 2.96 -1.51
N THR A 91 8.42 3.96 -1.94
CA THR A 91 8.70 5.37 -1.67
C THR A 91 7.71 5.89 -0.65
N ILE A 92 8.21 6.45 0.45
CA ILE A 92 7.39 6.98 1.54
C ILE A 92 7.60 8.49 1.63
N LYS A 93 6.52 9.25 1.66
CA LYS A 93 6.55 10.71 1.82
C LYS A 93 5.54 11.18 2.86
N PRO A 94 5.88 12.15 3.73
CA PRO A 94 4.88 12.89 4.47
C PRO A 94 3.85 13.48 3.51
N TYR A 95 2.58 13.37 3.86
CA TYR A 95 1.46 13.79 3.03
C TYR A 95 0.51 14.67 3.83
N LYS A 96 0.04 15.75 3.20
CA LYS A 96 -0.97 16.64 3.78
C LYS A 96 -2.20 16.57 2.89
N ILE A 97 -3.32 16.13 3.46
CA ILE A 97 -4.62 16.28 2.80
C ILE A 97 -4.96 17.76 2.80
N VAL A 98 -5.22 18.30 1.61
CA VAL A 98 -5.65 19.69 1.42
C VAL A 98 -7.12 19.73 0.98
N LEU A 99 -7.61 18.68 0.30
CA LEU A 99 -8.97 18.57 -0.22
C LEU A 99 -9.48 17.12 -0.12
N PRO A 100 -10.82 16.90 -0.12
CA PRO A 100 -11.85 17.93 0.08
C PRO A 100 -11.70 18.58 1.47
N GLU A 101 -12.21 19.80 1.61
CA GLU A 101 -12.22 20.50 2.91
C GLU A 101 -13.08 19.78 3.95
#